data_AF-A0A966ERG7-F1
#
_entry.id   AF-A0A966ERG7-F1
#
_cell.length_a   1.000
_cell.length_b   1.000
_cell.length_c   1.000
_cell.angle_alpha   90.00
_cell.angle_beta   90.00
_cell.angle_gamma   90.00
#
_symmetry.space_group_name_H-M   'P 1'
#
loop_
_entity.id
_entity.type
_entity.pdbx_description
1 polymer ?
#
loop_
_entity_poly.entity_id
_entity_poly.type
_entity_poly.pdbx_seq_one_letter_code
_entity_poly.pdbx_strand_id
1 'polypeptide(L)'
;MAAEEQQDGQKTLVAFIVGLLIGGMIVWAFGGDDATAPVSDRTTTESSTEKNTKSNEEVEDKTVSETESVITPVLQVGEGAVVVADQKAANTIALESAIYPVSEGWIGVREYNNDQLGFILGVVRFSESQGLVPNEIILQRSTTAGNRYAIVVFTENGDFMFNLANDVQIDQIFDTFVAQ
;
A
#
# COMPACT_ATOMS: atom_id res chain seq x y z
N MET A 1 -30.64 -31.92 60.54
CA MET A 1 -30.75 -30.72 59.67
C MET A 1 -29.36 -30.51 59.08
N ALA A 2 -29.05 -31.25 58.01
CA ALA A 2 -28.93 -30.77 56.62
C ALA A 2 -27.72 -29.83 56.47
N ALA A 3 -26.54 -30.27 56.02
CA ALA A 3 -26.14 -30.70 54.67
C ALA A 3 -26.14 -29.54 53.65
N GLU A 4 -25.10 -28.70 53.66
CA GLU A 4 -24.87 -27.67 52.63
C GLU A 4 -23.44 -27.13 52.73
N GLU A 5 -22.44 -27.82 52.17
CA GLU A 5 -21.08 -27.24 52.01
C GLU A 5 -20.30 -27.76 50.79
N GLN A 6 -20.87 -28.63 49.95
CA GLN A 6 -20.17 -29.24 48.80
C GLN A 6 -20.54 -28.68 47.42
N GLN A 7 -21.48 -27.72 47.32
CA GLN A 7 -22.05 -27.32 46.03
C GLN A 7 -21.26 -26.26 45.23
N ASP A 8 -20.45 -25.41 45.85
CA ASP A 8 -19.85 -24.27 45.13
C ASP A 8 -18.61 -24.63 44.32
N GLY A 9 -17.80 -25.59 44.79
CA GLY A 9 -16.66 -26.11 44.04
C GLY A 9 -17.10 -26.86 42.77
N GLN A 10 -18.19 -27.64 42.86
CA GLN A 10 -18.70 -28.42 41.74
C GLN A 10 -19.28 -27.53 40.63
N LYS A 11 -19.94 -26.41 40.98
CA LYS A 11 -20.47 -25.44 40.01
C LYS A 11 -19.35 -24.70 39.27
N THR A 12 -18.29 -24.31 39.97
CA THR A 12 -17.13 -23.65 39.36
C THR A 12 -16.36 -24.61 38.45
N LEU A 13 -16.20 -25.88 38.86
CA LEU A 13 -15.54 -26.90 38.05
C LEU A 13 -16.36 -27.21 36.78
N VAL A 14 -17.68 -27.34 36.88
CA VAL A 14 -18.57 -27.55 35.73
C VAL A 14 -18.52 -26.37 34.78
N ALA A 15 -18.55 -25.13 35.29
CA ALA A 15 -18.44 -23.93 34.45
C ALA A 15 -17.10 -23.86 33.70
N PHE A 16 -16.00 -24.27 34.35
CA PHE A 16 -14.68 -24.32 33.72
C PHE A 16 -14.60 -25.38 32.60
N ILE A 17 -15.15 -26.58 32.84
CA ILE A 17 -15.17 -27.67 31.84
C ILE A 17 -16.04 -27.29 30.64
N VAL A 18 -17.22 -26.69 30.87
CA VAL A 18 -18.11 -26.24 29.78
C VAL A 18 -17.46 -25.11 28.98
N GLY A 19 -16.81 -24.14 29.63
CA GLY A 19 -16.07 -23.08 28.96
C GLY A 19 -14.91 -23.60 28.11
N LEU A 20 -14.13 -24.56 28.63
CA LEU A 20 -13.02 -25.17 27.89
C LEU A 20 -13.51 -25.96 26.66
N LEU A 21 -14.63 -26.68 26.77
CA LEU A 21 -15.20 -27.43 25.64
C LEU A 21 -15.69 -26.51 24.53
N ILE A 22 -16.38 -25.43 24.87
CA ILE A 22 -16.86 -24.44 23.89
C ILE A 22 -15.68 -23.70 23.25
N GLY A 23 -14.72 -23.25 24.06
CA GLY A 23 -13.51 -22.58 23.57
C GLY A 23 -12.65 -23.46 22.67
N GLY A 24 -12.46 -24.72 23.05
CA GLY A 24 -11.68 -25.70 22.26
C GLY A 24 -12.31 -26.00 20.90
N MET A 25 -13.65 -26.08 20.83
CA MET A 25 -14.33 -26.30 19.55
C MET A 25 -14.17 -25.12 18.58
N ILE A 26 -14.14 -23.89 19.09
CA ILE A 26 -13.93 -22.69 18.26
C ILE A 26 -12.51 -22.71 17.65
N VAL A 27 -11.49 -23.07 18.44
CA VAL A 27 -10.11 -23.17 17.92
C VAL A 27 -9.98 -24.26 16.85
N TRP A 28 -10.65 -25.41 17.02
CA TRP A 28 -10.63 -26.46 16.00
C TRP A 28 -11.40 -26.07 14.72
N ALA A 29 -12.48 -25.30 14.84
CA ALA A 29 -13.26 -24.85 13.70
C ALA A 29 -12.56 -23.78 12.83
N PHE A 30 -11.60 -23.03 13.40
CA PHE A 30 -10.91 -21.94 12.70
C PHE A 30 -9.39 -22.13 12.56
N GLY A 31 -8.80 -23.13 13.23
CA GLY A 31 -7.37 -23.47 13.16
C GLY A 31 -7.03 -24.35 11.97
N GLY A 32 -7.43 -23.95 10.75
CA GLY A 32 -7.06 -24.64 9.52
C GLY A 32 -5.56 -24.58 9.25
N ASP A 33 -5.01 -25.67 8.71
CA ASP A 33 -3.60 -25.84 8.37
C ASP A 33 -3.09 -24.73 7.44
N ASP A 34 -2.13 -23.93 7.91
CA ASP A 34 -1.36 -23.05 7.03
C ASP A 34 -0.52 -23.89 6.08
N ALA A 35 -0.78 -23.67 4.80
CA ALA A 35 -0.24 -24.37 3.67
C ALA A 35 1.30 -24.26 3.59
N THR A 36 1.91 -25.40 3.24
CA THR A 36 3.30 -25.57 2.81
C THR A 36 3.75 -24.47 1.83
N ALA A 37 4.76 -23.68 2.19
CA ALA A 37 5.42 -22.74 1.29
C ALA A 37 6.45 -23.46 0.40
N PRO A 38 6.43 -23.31 -0.94
CA PRO A 38 7.52 -23.77 -1.79
C PRO A 38 8.67 -22.75 -1.79
N VAL A 39 9.84 -23.20 -1.36
CA VAL A 39 11.13 -22.49 -1.51
C VAL A 39 11.60 -22.66 -2.96
N SER A 40 11.67 -21.57 -3.72
CA SER A 40 12.33 -21.54 -5.03
C SER A 40 13.79 -21.10 -4.85
N ASP A 41 14.71 -22.04 -4.95
CA ASP A 41 16.15 -21.76 -5.07
C ASP A 41 16.50 -21.39 -6.52
N ARG A 42 16.98 -20.15 -6.69
CA ARG A 42 17.61 -19.65 -7.92
C ARG A 42 19.00 -20.26 -8.04
N THR A 43 19.26 -21.04 -9.09
CA THR A 43 20.63 -21.32 -9.54
C THR A 43 20.99 -20.42 -10.72
N THR A 44 22.01 -19.60 -10.48
CA THR A 44 22.78 -18.77 -11.39
C THR A 44 23.35 -19.59 -12.56
N THR A 45 23.15 -19.12 -13.79
CA THR A 45 23.88 -19.59 -14.97
C THR A 45 24.71 -18.43 -15.52
N GLU A 46 26.02 -18.55 -15.38
CA GLU A 46 27.01 -17.74 -16.06
C GLU A 46 27.07 -18.07 -17.57
N SER A 47 27.58 -17.10 -18.32
CA SER A 47 28.65 -17.26 -19.30
C SER A 47 28.29 -17.04 -20.79
N SER A 48 28.81 -15.92 -21.26
CA SER A 48 29.61 -15.73 -22.48
C SER A 48 28.94 -15.80 -23.85
N THR A 49 29.05 -14.69 -24.59
CA THR A 49 29.71 -14.68 -25.91
C THR A 49 30.12 -13.25 -26.26
N GLU A 50 31.42 -13.06 -26.48
CA GLU A 50 32.06 -11.87 -27.04
C GLU A 50 31.71 -11.70 -28.53
N LYS A 51 31.60 -10.44 -29.00
CA LYS A 51 32.08 -10.09 -30.35
C LYS A 51 32.53 -8.64 -30.44
N ASN A 52 33.80 -8.53 -30.78
CA ASN A 52 34.62 -7.36 -31.07
C ASN A 52 34.22 -6.68 -32.40
N THR A 53 34.07 -5.35 -32.41
CA THR A 53 34.29 -4.51 -33.62
C THR A 53 34.86 -3.16 -33.21
N LYS A 54 36.09 -2.93 -33.67
CA LYS A 54 36.85 -1.68 -33.63
C LYS A 54 36.20 -0.62 -34.52
N SER A 55 35.99 0.58 -34.01
CA SER A 55 36.00 1.82 -34.80
C SER A 55 36.64 2.92 -33.99
N ASN A 56 37.49 3.65 -34.68
CA ASN A 56 38.40 4.68 -34.21
C ASN A 56 37.77 6.03 -34.51
N GLU A 57 37.57 6.89 -33.52
CA GLU A 57 37.46 8.33 -33.76
C GLU A 57 37.76 9.09 -32.46
N GLU A 58 38.88 9.80 -32.52
CA GLU A 58 39.32 10.83 -31.59
C GLU A 58 38.52 12.10 -31.93
N VAL A 59 37.69 12.55 -31.00
CA VAL A 59 37.17 13.92 -30.98
C VAL A 59 37.25 14.43 -29.55
N GLU A 60 38.17 15.37 -29.37
CA GLU A 60 38.27 16.32 -28.28
C GLU A 60 36.95 17.10 -28.19
N ASP A 61 36.19 16.95 -27.11
CA ASP A 61 35.11 17.90 -26.79
C ASP A 61 34.98 18.13 -25.29
N LYS A 62 34.65 19.39 -25.01
CA LYS A 62 34.80 20.15 -23.78
C LYS A 62 34.22 19.46 -22.56
N THR A 63 35.02 19.44 -21.50
CA THR A 63 34.56 19.45 -20.12
C THR A 63 33.69 20.68 -19.88
N VAL A 64 32.40 20.58 -20.19
CA VAL A 64 31.37 21.43 -19.61
C VAL A 64 30.98 20.75 -18.31
N SER A 65 31.55 21.25 -17.22
CA SER A 65 31.08 20.98 -15.87
C SER A 65 29.71 21.65 -15.71
N GLU A 66 28.69 21.03 -16.29
CA GLU A 66 27.30 21.39 -16.05
C GLU A 66 27.00 20.97 -14.61
N THR A 67 26.99 21.96 -13.72
CA THR A 67 26.46 21.77 -12.37
C THR A 67 24.97 21.57 -12.55
N GLU A 68 24.55 20.31 -12.75
CA GLU A 68 23.15 19.91 -12.64
C GLU A 68 22.70 20.31 -11.23
N SER A 69 21.95 21.40 -11.16
CA SER A 69 21.21 21.77 -9.96
C SER A 69 20.18 20.67 -9.73
N VAL A 70 20.49 19.75 -8.84
CA VAL A 70 19.59 18.68 -8.41
C VAL A 70 18.35 19.33 -7.79
N ILE A 71 17.31 19.51 -8.59
CA ILE A 71 16.01 19.99 -8.13
C ILE A 71 15.42 18.91 -7.22
N THR A 72 15.53 19.13 -5.91
CA THR A 72 14.89 18.25 -4.93
C THR A 72 13.38 18.44 -5.04
N PRO A 73 12.57 17.39 -5.23
CA PRO A 73 11.13 17.51 -5.30
C PRO A 73 10.60 18.10 -3.99
N VAL A 74 9.75 19.11 -4.09
CA VAL A 74 9.13 19.79 -2.95
C VAL A 74 7.64 19.47 -2.95
N LEU A 75 7.09 19.15 -1.77
CA LEU A 75 5.66 18.91 -1.62
C LEU A 75 4.91 20.22 -1.89
N GLN A 76 3.91 20.20 -2.76
CA GLN A 76 3.05 21.36 -2.98
C GLN A 76 1.81 21.22 -2.11
N VAL A 77 1.55 22.20 -1.24
CA VAL A 77 0.37 22.23 -0.36
C VAL A 77 -0.52 23.41 -0.76
N GLY A 78 -1.83 23.20 -0.87
CA GLY A 78 -2.79 24.20 -1.34
C GLY A 78 -4.24 23.73 -1.26
N GLU A 79 -5.09 24.17 -2.18
CA GLU A 79 -6.52 23.80 -2.19
C GLU A 79 -6.79 22.33 -2.57
N GLY A 80 -5.77 21.63 -3.08
CA GLY A 80 -5.88 20.25 -3.48
C GLY A 80 -6.15 20.07 -4.97
N ALA A 81 -5.20 19.51 -5.71
CA ALA A 81 -5.36 19.16 -7.13
C ALA A 81 -4.40 18.02 -7.46
N VAL A 82 -4.90 16.92 -8.03
CA VAL A 82 -4.04 15.84 -8.51
C VAL A 82 -4.33 15.63 -9.99
N VAL A 83 -3.31 15.27 -10.74
CA VAL A 83 -3.46 14.92 -12.16
C VAL A 83 -2.87 13.53 -12.38
N VAL A 84 -3.68 12.65 -12.96
CA VAL A 84 -3.28 11.30 -13.36
C VAL A 84 -3.83 11.00 -14.75
N ALA A 85 -2.94 10.58 -15.66
CA ALA A 85 -3.37 10.10 -16.96
C ALA A 85 -3.89 8.66 -16.90
N ASP A 86 -4.73 8.31 -17.87
CA ASP A 86 -5.01 6.91 -18.19
C ASP A 86 -3.70 6.18 -18.48
N GLN A 87 -3.54 5.01 -17.87
CA GLN A 87 -2.29 4.25 -17.92
C GLN A 87 -2.58 2.75 -17.94
N LYS A 88 -1.61 1.94 -18.34
CA LYS A 88 -1.79 0.48 -18.41
C LYS A 88 -2.16 -0.10 -17.05
N ALA A 89 -2.91 -1.19 -17.07
CA ALA A 89 -3.13 -1.99 -15.87
C ALA A 89 -1.80 -2.42 -15.23
N ALA A 90 -1.61 -2.10 -13.94
CA ALA A 90 -0.32 -2.22 -13.26
C ALA A 90 -0.47 -2.34 -11.73
N ASN A 91 0.64 -2.62 -11.04
CA ASN A 91 0.76 -2.61 -9.58
C ASN A 91 1.18 -1.24 -9.02
N THR A 92 1.39 -0.27 -9.88
CA THR A 92 1.86 1.07 -9.52
C THR A 92 1.15 2.07 -10.42
N ILE A 93 0.75 3.20 -9.85
CA ILE A 93 0.09 4.30 -10.56
C ILE A 93 1.00 5.52 -10.51
N ALA A 94 1.43 6.01 -11.67
CA ALA A 94 2.21 7.23 -11.77
C ALA A 94 1.29 8.47 -11.67
N LEU A 95 1.73 9.48 -10.93
CA LEU A 95 1.08 10.78 -10.82
C LEU A 95 1.82 11.78 -11.72
N GLU A 96 1.08 12.60 -12.48
CA GLU A 96 1.69 13.66 -13.28
C GLU A 96 2.01 14.87 -12.41
N SER A 97 1.10 15.22 -11.51
CA SER A 97 1.29 16.28 -10.52
C SER A 97 0.34 16.10 -9.34
N ALA A 98 0.73 16.65 -8.18
CA ALA A 98 -0.08 16.65 -6.98
C ALA A 98 0.17 17.91 -6.14
N ILE A 99 -0.91 18.64 -5.86
CA ILE A 99 -1.04 19.68 -4.85
C ILE A 99 -1.90 19.07 -3.74
N TYR A 100 -1.34 18.92 -2.56
CA TYR A 100 -2.00 18.25 -1.43
C TYR A 100 -2.81 19.25 -0.61
N PRO A 101 -3.99 18.88 -0.11
CA PRO A 101 -4.83 19.75 0.73
C PRO A 101 -4.27 19.94 2.15
N VAL A 102 -3.31 19.09 2.55
CA VAL A 102 -2.68 19.05 3.86
C VAL A 102 -1.19 18.76 3.68
N SER A 103 -0.37 19.10 4.67
CA SER A 103 1.09 18.89 4.63
C SER A 103 1.53 17.48 5.00
N GLU A 104 0.67 16.72 5.68
CA GLU A 104 0.93 15.36 6.16
C GLU A 104 -0.31 14.50 5.88
N GLY A 105 -0.13 13.33 5.28
CA GLY A 105 -1.26 12.51 4.88
C GLY A 105 -0.89 11.30 4.05
N TRP A 106 -1.93 10.70 3.48
CA TRP A 106 -1.81 9.58 2.56
C TRP A 106 -2.52 9.91 1.26
N ILE A 107 -1.91 9.59 0.12
CA ILE A 107 -2.58 9.61 -1.17
C ILE A 107 -2.80 8.18 -1.62
N GLY A 108 -4.00 7.88 -2.14
CA GLY A 108 -4.40 6.52 -2.44
C GLY A 108 -5.25 6.39 -3.68
N VAL A 109 -5.33 5.13 -4.14
CA VAL A 109 -6.13 4.72 -5.28
C VAL A 109 -7.30 3.89 -4.78
N ARG A 110 -8.52 4.27 -5.18
CA ARG A 110 -9.75 3.51 -4.93
C ARG A 110 -10.37 3.04 -6.23
N GLU A 111 -11.10 1.93 -6.17
CA GLU A 111 -12.03 1.57 -7.23
C GLU A 111 -13.07 2.68 -7.39
N TYR A 112 -13.43 2.99 -8.63
CA TYR A 112 -14.44 3.99 -8.92
C TYR A 112 -15.33 3.50 -10.05
N ASN A 113 -16.42 2.85 -9.67
CA ASN A 113 -17.37 2.24 -10.60
C ASN A 113 -18.77 2.81 -10.35
N ASN A 114 -19.51 3.11 -11.41
CA ASN A 114 -20.88 3.66 -11.33
C ASN A 114 -20.97 4.89 -10.40
N ASP A 115 -19.98 5.76 -10.47
CA ASP A 115 -19.83 6.96 -9.64
C ASP A 115 -19.78 6.71 -8.12
N GLN A 116 -19.35 5.50 -7.72
CA GLN A 116 -19.19 5.10 -6.33
C GLN A 116 -17.76 4.67 -6.03
N LEU A 117 -17.25 5.15 -4.89
CA LEU A 117 -15.96 4.72 -4.35
C LEU A 117 -16.08 3.30 -3.77
N GLY A 118 -15.23 2.40 -4.25
CA GLY A 118 -15.12 1.02 -3.80
C GLY A 118 -13.90 0.77 -2.91
N PHE A 119 -13.28 -0.39 -3.06
CA PHE A 119 -12.13 -0.78 -2.23
C PHE A 119 -10.90 0.11 -2.48
N ILE A 120 -10.06 0.25 -1.46
CA ILE A 120 -8.72 0.84 -1.60
C ILE A 120 -7.79 -0.20 -2.22
N LEU A 121 -7.05 0.20 -3.26
CA LEU A 121 -6.04 -0.63 -3.90
C LEU A 121 -4.66 -0.39 -3.31
N GLY A 122 -4.37 0.82 -2.85
CA GLY A 122 -3.10 1.19 -2.25
C GLY A 122 -3.09 2.63 -1.77
N VAL A 123 -2.16 2.92 -0.86
CA VAL A 123 -1.88 4.25 -0.35
C VAL A 123 -0.37 4.44 -0.20
N VAL A 124 0.08 5.67 -0.31
CA VAL A 124 1.46 6.07 -0.03
C VAL A 124 1.46 7.34 0.82
N ARG A 125 2.37 7.40 1.79
CA ARG A 125 2.50 8.54 2.69
C ARG A 125 3.17 9.71 1.96
N PHE A 126 2.67 10.91 2.19
CA PHE A 126 3.37 12.15 1.88
C PHE A 126 3.57 12.95 3.18
N SER A 127 4.64 13.74 3.21
CA SER A 127 5.06 14.45 4.41
C SER A 127 5.96 15.61 4.03
N GLU A 128 5.49 16.84 4.25
CA GLU A 128 6.32 18.03 4.05
C GLU A 128 7.50 18.04 5.03
N SER A 129 7.25 17.68 6.28
CA SER A 129 8.26 17.71 7.35
C SER A 129 9.38 16.67 7.15
N GLN A 130 9.09 15.56 6.47
CA GLN A 130 10.06 14.50 6.17
C GLN A 130 10.53 14.53 4.71
N GLY A 131 10.07 15.50 3.90
CA GLY A 131 10.39 15.58 2.47
C GLY A 131 9.88 14.40 1.65
N LEU A 132 8.81 13.74 2.08
CA LEU A 132 8.18 12.63 1.35
C LEU A 132 7.22 13.18 0.31
N VAL A 133 7.65 13.13 -0.95
CA VAL A 133 6.88 13.61 -2.11
C VAL A 133 6.71 12.44 -3.09
N PRO A 134 5.63 11.65 -2.96
CA PRO A 134 5.41 10.50 -3.85
C PRO A 134 5.07 10.98 -5.26
N ASN A 135 5.72 10.39 -6.25
CA ASN A 135 5.40 10.52 -7.68
C ASN A 135 4.64 9.29 -8.21
N GLU A 136 4.54 8.24 -7.40
CA GLU A 136 3.83 7.00 -7.73
C GLU A 136 3.16 6.42 -6.48
N ILE A 137 2.09 5.66 -6.70
CA ILE A 137 1.35 4.96 -5.65
C ILE A 137 1.49 3.46 -5.90
N ILE A 138 2.15 2.76 -4.97
CA ILE A 138 2.26 1.31 -5.01
C ILE A 138 0.96 0.68 -4.51
N LEU A 139 0.45 -0.28 -5.27
CA LEU A 139 -0.82 -0.94 -5.00
C LEU A 139 -0.61 -2.30 -4.35
N GLN A 140 -1.45 -2.61 -3.37
CA GLN A 140 -1.60 -3.95 -2.78
C GLN A 140 -2.37 -4.89 -3.73
N ARG A 141 -3.18 -4.34 -4.63
CA ARG A 141 -3.87 -5.07 -5.70
C ARG A 141 -3.73 -4.33 -7.02
N SER A 142 -3.36 -5.05 -8.09
CA SER A 142 -3.24 -4.48 -9.43
C SER A 142 -4.54 -3.83 -9.89
N THR A 143 -4.41 -2.79 -10.71
CA THR A 143 -5.54 -2.34 -11.54
C THR A 143 -5.88 -3.37 -12.62
N THR A 144 -7.10 -3.30 -13.15
CA THR A 144 -7.61 -4.18 -14.21
C THR A 144 -7.98 -3.31 -15.40
N ALA A 145 -7.51 -3.68 -16.58
CA ALA A 145 -7.79 -2.96 -17.81
C ALA A 145 -9.30 -2.79 -18.04
N GLY A 146 -9.71 -1.61 -18.51
CA GLY A 146 -11.09 -1.19 -18.70
C GLY A 146 -11.78 -0.62 -17.45
N ASN A 147 -11.23 -0.82 -16.24
CA ASN A 147 -11.83 -0.30 -15.02
C ASN A 147 -11.40 1.15 -14.75
N ARG A 148 -12.28 1.89 -14.07
CA ARG A 148 -12.02 3.25 -13.62
C ARG A 148 -11.64 3.27 -12.14
N TYR A 149 -10.74 4.18 -11.80
CA TYR A 149 -10.18 4.36 -10.47
C TYR A 149 -10.18 5.84 -10.08
N ALA A 150 -10.22 6.11 -8.78
CA ALA A 150 -10.20 7.46 -8.23
C ALA A 150 -8.96 7.67 -7.36
N ILE A 151 -8.39 8.87 -7.44
CA ILE A 151 -7.36 9.36 -6.53
C ILE A 151 -8.02 10.11 -5.39
N VAL A 152 -7.65 9.72 -4.17
CA VAL A 152 -8.18 10.30 -2.92
C VAL A 152 -7.03 10.59 -1.95
N VAL A 153 -7.29 11.49 -1.01
CA VAL A 153 -6.34 11.84 0.06
C VAL A 153 -6.96 11.52 1.41
N PHE A 154 -6.16 11.02 2.34
CA PHE A 154 -6.53 10.75 3.72
C PHE A 154 -5.65 11.56 4.68
N THR A 155 -6.20 11.91 5.83
CA THR A 155 -5.44 12.49 6.94
C THR A 155 -4.44 11.48 7.50
N GLU A 156 -3.40 11.97 8.15
CA GLU A 156 -2.50 11.16 8.98
C GLU A 156 -2.64 11.62 10.45
N ASN A 157 -2.64 10.67 11.39
CA ASN A 157 -2.99 10.88 12.81
C ASN A 157 -1.78 10.94 13.77
N GLY A 158 -0.55 10.86 13.25
CA GLY A 158 0.73 10.86 13.95
C GLY A 158 1.35 9.49 14.22
N ASP A 159 0.68 8.38 13.88
CA ASP A 159 1.19 7.02 14.11
C ASP A 159 2.00 6.44 12.93
N PHE A 160 2.05 7.16 11.80
CA PHE A 160 2.73 6.79 10.56
C PHE A 160 2.30 5.43 9.97
N MET A 161 1.11 4.94 10.33
CA MET A 161 0.56 3.67 9.86
C MET A 161 -0.84 3.88 9.30
N PHE A 162 -1.00 3.62 7.99
CA PHE A 162 -2.30 3.79 7.38
C PHE A 162 -3.36 2.87 7.99
N ASN A 163 -4.47 3.46 8.43
CA ASN A 163 -5.63 2.76 8.94
C ASN A 163 -6.92 3.51 8.63
N LEU A 164 -7.80 2.90 7.84
CA LEU A 164 -9.12 3.42 7.49
C LEU A 164 -10.02 3.85 8.67
N ALA A 165 -9.81 3.29 9.86
CA ALA A 165 -10.57 3.65 11.05
C ALA A 165 -10.19 5.01 11.63
N ASN A 166 -8.93 5.44 11.44
CA ASN A 166 -8.37 6.64 12.05
C ASN A 166 -7.93 7.69 11.03
N ASP A 167 -7.52 7.25 9.84
CA ASP A 167 -7.13 8.09 8.72
C ASP A 167 -8.35 8.37 7.84
N VAL A 168 -8.94 9.55 8.03
CA VAL A 168 -10.20 9.92 7.40
C VAL A 168 -9.93 10.41 5.99
N GLN A 169 -10.71 9.93 5.02
CA GLN A 169 -10.67 10.45 3.66
C GLN A 169 -11.12 11.93 3.69
N ILE A 170 -10.31 12.80 3.10
CA ILE A 170 -10.71 14.18 2.81
C ILE A 170 -11.77 14.08 1.71
N ASP A 171 -12.99 14.55 1.99
CA ASP A 171 -14.22 14.27 1.24
C ASP A 171 -14.26 14.94 -0.15
N GLN A 172 -13.32 14.54 -1.02
CA GLN A 172 -13.25 14.87 -2.44
C GLN A 172 -12.51 13.77 -3.21
N ILE A 173 -12.93 13.57 -4.45
CA ILE A 173 -12.13 12.86 -5.45
C ILE A 173 -11.27 13.91 -6.15
N PHE A 174 -9.96 13.71 -6.15
CA PHE A 174 -9.03 14.68 -6.75
C PHE A 174 -8.93 14.51 -8.25
N ASP A 175 -8.94 13.26 -8.71
CA ASP A 175 -8.93 12.91 -10.13
C ASP A 175 -9.38 11.46 -10.33
N THR A 176 -9.67 11.09 -11.57
CA THR A 176 -10.00 9.70 -11.96
C THR A 176 -9.25 9.31 -13.23
N PHE A 177 -8.90 8.03 -13.35
CA PHE A 177 -8.29 7.49 -14.55
C PHE A 177 -8.87 6.12 -14.90
N VAL A 178 -8.70 5.71 -16.16
CA VAL A 178 -9.02 4.38 -16.67
C VAL A 178 -7.74 3.59 -16.85
N ALA A 179 -7.70 2.37 -16.31
CA ALA A 179 -6.62 1.44 -16.60
C ALA A 179 -6.79 0.85 -18.01
N GLN A 180 -5.74 0.82 -18.82
CA GLN A 180 -5.76 0.34 -20.21
C GLN A 180 -5.16 -1.05 -20.40
#